data_AF-A0A354SCA2-F1
#
_entry.id   AF-A0A354SCA2-F1
#
_cell.length_a   1.000
_cell.length_b   1.000
_cell.length_c   1.000
_cell.angle_alpha   90.00
_cell.angle_beta   90.00
_cell.angle_gamma   90.00
#
_symmetry.space_group_name_H-M   'P 1'
#
loop_
_entity.id
_entity.type
_entity.pdbx_description
1 polymer ?
#
loop_
_entity_poly.entity_id
_entity_poly.type
_entity_poly.pdbx_seq_one_letter_code
_entity_poly.pdbx_strand_id
1 'polypeptide(L)'
;ETPIYKKSQVLYGLDMARKEISKQQQAVIVEGYTDVMACHLAGITTAVATCGTAFGSEHIKVLRRLLMDDEQMRGEVVFTFDGDAAGQKAALRAFDEDQRFVTNTFVAVEPSGMDPCDLRLAKGDEAVVALVDRRVPLFQFAIKSILAAHDLDRAEGRIAALREAAPVVAKIKDAALRPEYTRLLAGWLGLDVAAVSAAVGQRPAPTQRPSFNQAPAAESKPAPAPAVPAADGPAFTIEREALKCALQLPAVVEEWYSALEPSAFTHPRAREVHTAIVLAGLPAAQVDGLLWIDAVLEAAPDDEVRRMIRELSVDPLPSDAVHSDRYATSLIARLLELDAGRRILEVRGRLQRTESEEQGELHQQLFAELLELETYRRSLQAAALGERP
;
A
#
# COMPACT_ATOMS: atom_id res chain seq x y z
N GLU A 1 29.40 -29.85 -12.24
CA GLU A 1 29.44 -30.57 -10.96
C GLU A 1 30.59 -31.56 -10.98
N THR A 2 31.53 -31.41 -10.05
CA THR A 2 32.65 -32.34 -9.85
C THR A 2 32.91 -32.49 -8.34
N PRO A 3 33.68 -33.49 -7.88
CA PRO A 3 34.01 -33.64 -6.46
C PRO A 3 34.66 -32.39 -5.83
N ILE A 4 35.34 -31.58 -6.64
CA ILE A 4 36.07 -30.37 -6.20
C ILE A 4 35.39 -29.06 -6.59
N TYR A 5 34.33 -29.11 -7.42
CA TYR A 5 33.67 -27.93 -7.95
C TYR A 5 32.15 -28.11 -7.97
N LYS A 6 31.50 -27.50 -6.97
CA LYS A 6 30.06 -27.44 -6.84
C LYS A 6 29.57 -26.03 -7.12
N LYS A 7 28.84 -25.84 -8.21
CA LYS A 7 28.40 -24.50 -8.66
C LYS A 7 27.46 -23.82 -7.67
N SER A 8 26.82 -24.58 -6.80
CA SER A 8 25.96 -24.08 -5.72
C SER A 8 26.73 -23.55 -4.50
N GLN A 9 28.05 -23.77 -4.43
CA GLN A 9 28.89 -23.39 -3.28
C GLN A 9 30.05 -22.48 -3.69
N VAL A 10 30.20 -22.17 -4.97
CA VAL A 10 31.30 -21.37 -5.50
C VAL A 10 30.78 -20.04 -6.02
N LEU A 11 31.43 -18.97 -5.58
CA LEU A 11 31.24 -17.62 -6.10
C LEU A 11 32.52 -17.20 -6.83
N TYR A 12 32.38 -16.77 -8.08
CA TYR A 12 33.47 -16.20 -8.85
C TYR A 12 33.98 -14.90 -8.20
N GLY A 13 35.30 -14.71 -8.16
CA GLY A 13 35.94 -13.55 -7.54
C GLY A 13 36.04 -13.58 -6.02
N LEU A 14 35.47 -14.59 -5.36
CA LEU A 14 35.45 -14.67 -3.89
C LEU A 14 36.85 -14.75 -3.27
N ASP A 15 37.79 -15.43 -3.93
CA ASP A 15 39.18 -15.54 -3.50
C ASP A 15 39.89 -14.19 -3.46
N MET A 16 39.60 -13.31 -4.43
CA MET A 16 40.10 -11.94 -4.47
C MET A 16 39.33 -11.02 -3.51
N ALA A 17 38.02 -11.17 -3.43
CA ALA A 17 37.14 -10.28 -2.65
C ALA A 17 37.14 -10.59 -1.15
N ARG A 18 37.51 -11.80 -0.71
CA ARG A 18 37.34 -12.28 0.68
C ARG A 18 37.83 -11.30 1.74
N LYS A 19 39.03 -10.75 1.54
CA LYS A 19 39.67 -9.84 2.50
C LYS A 19 38.93 -8.51 2.59
N GLU A 20 38.51 -7.97 1.45
CA GLU A 20 37.78 -6.71 1.38
C GLU A 20 36.32 -6.89 1.86
N ILE A 21 35.67 -8.02 1.57
CA ILE A 21 34.35 -8.36 2.12
C ILE A 21 34.38 -8.35 3.65
N SER A 22 35.40 -8.99 4.25
CA SER A 22 35.56 -9.03 5.70
C SER A 22 35.92 -7.65 6.29
N LYS A 23 36.74 -6.85 5.59
CA LYS A 23 37.14 -5.52 6.05
C LYS A 23 36.01 -4.49 5.95
N GLN A 24 35.32 -4.45 4.81
CA GLN A 24 34.27 -3.49 4.49
C GLN A 24 32.89 -3.94 4.99
N GLN A 25 32.77 -5.21 5.39
CA GLN A 25 31.50 -5.82 5.83
C GLN A 25 30.41 -5.70 4.75
N GLN A 26 30.80 -5.75 3.48
CA GLN A 26 29.92 -5.64 2.33
C GLN A 26 30.28 -6.72 1.31
N ALA A 27 29.27 -7.36 0.72
CA ALA A 27 29.44 -8.18 -0.48
C ALA A 27 28.51 -7.67 -1.59
N VAL A 28 29.05 -7.46 -2.80
CA VAL A 28 28.26 -7.08 -3.97
C VAL A 28 28.08 -8.31 -4.86
N ILE A 29 26.83 -8.69 -5.13
CA ILE A 29 26.48 -9.86 -5.92
C ILE A 29 26.03 -9.40 -7.29
N VAL A 30 26.76 -9.83 -8.32
CA VAL A 30 26.52 -9.50 -9.72
C VAL A 30 26.22 -10.79 -10.52
N GLU A 31 25.69 -10.67 -11.74
CA GLU A 31 25.25 -11.83 -12.53
C GLU A 31 26.41 -12.57 -13.21
N GLY A 32 27.34 -11.82 -13.81
CA GLY A 32 28.42 -12.38 -14.62
C GLY A 32 29.82 -12.19 -14.06
N TYR A 33 30.78 -12.97 -14.57
CA TYR A 33 32.20 -12.78 -14.26
C TYR A 33 32.75 -11.47 -14.85
N THR A 34 32.19 -11.01 -15.97
CA THR A 34 32.51 -9.71 -16.59
C THR A 34 32.14 -8.55 -15.67
N ASP A 35 30.99 -8.64 -15.02
CA ASP A 35 30.54 -7.63 -14.05
C ASP A 35 31.44 -7.60 -12.83
N VAL A 36 31.91 -8.76 -12.35
CA VAL A 36 32.90 -8.81 -11.26
C VAL A 36 34.17 -8.09 -11.69
N MET A 37 34.67 -8.34 -12.89
CA MET A 37 35.85 -7.65 -13.40
C MET A 37 35.64 -6.14 -13.52
N ALA A 38 34.48 -5.71 -14.04
CA ALA A 38 34.12 -4.31 -14.17
C ALA A 38 34.01 -3.61 -12.80
N CYS A 39 33.32 -4.23 -11.84
CA CYS A 39 33.22 -3.77 -10.47
C CYS A 39 34.59 -3.61 -9.81
N HIS A 40 35.47 -4.62 -9.93
CA HIS A 40 36.82 -4.55 -9.35
C HIS A 40 37.66 -3.44 -9.99
N LEU A 41 37.56 -3.25 -11.31
CA LEU A 41 38.21 -2.14 -12.02
C LEU A 41 37.68 -0.77 -11.56
N ALA A 42 36.39 -0.68 -11.25
CA ALA A 42 35.75 0.52 -10.72
C ALA A 42 35.98 0.73 -9.20
N GLY A 43 36.77 -0.14 -8.54
CA GLY A 43 37.09 -0.03 -7.11
C GLY A 43 36.13 -0.77 -6.16
N ILE A 44 35.11 -1.45 -6.69
CA ILE A 44 34.18 -2.29 -5.93
C ILE A 44 34.77 -3.69 -5.80
N THR A 45 35.80 -3.81 -4.96
CA THR A 45 36.58 -5.05 -4.76
C THR A 45 35.85 -6.12 -3.96
N THR A 46 34.64 -5.84 -3.49
CA THR A 46 33.74 -6.75 -2.77
C THR A 46 32.82 -7.53 -3.71
N ALA A 47 32.90 -7.29 -5.02
CA ALA A 47 32.03 -7.92 -6.00
C ALA A 47 32.36 -9.40 -6.26
N VAL A 48 31.32 -10.22 -6.33
CA VAL A 48 31.37 -11.66 -6.63
C VAL A 48 30.14 -12.07 -7.46
N ALA A 49 30.24 -13.17 -8.22
CA ALA A 49 29.14 -13.67 -9.06
C ALA A 49 28.88 -15.17 -8.86
N THR A 50 27.66 -15.62 -9.16
CA THR A 50 27.38 -17.06 -9.24
C THR A 50 27.95 -17.65 -10.52
N CYS A 51 28.29 -18.94 -10.52
CA CYS A 51 28.91 -19.58 -11.69
C CYS A 51 27.86 -20.20 -12.64
N GLY A 52 26.94 -19.37 -13.15
CA GLY A 52 25.87 -19.79 -14.05
C GLY A 52 24.79 -20.62 -13.34
N THR A 53 24.47 -20.23 -12.11
CA THR A 53 23.42 -20.82 -11.27
C THR A 53 22.65 -19.72 -10.55
N ALA A 54 21.40 -19.99 -10.20
CA ALA A 54 20.66 -19.07 -9.34
C ALA A 54 21.36 -18.92 -7.98
N PHE A 55 21.36 -17.70 -7.45
CA PHE A 55 21.82 -17.46 -6.10
C PHE A 55 20.92 -18.21 -5.09
N GLY A 56 21.50 -18.86 -4.08
CA GLY A 56 20.77 -19.78 -3.21
C GLY A 56 21.39 -19.92 -1.81
N SER A 57 20.77 -20.76 -0.97
CA SER A 57 21.09 -20.87 0.46
C SER A 57 22.53 -21.30 0.76
N GLU A 58 23.13 -22.12 -0.12
CA GLU A 58 24.53 -22.50 0.01
C GLU A 58 25.51 -21.32 -0.23
N HIS A 59 25.21 -20.42 -1.18
CA HIS A 59 25.98 -19.18 -1.35
C HIS A 59 25.81 -18.24 -0.15
N ILE A 60 24.59 -18.14 0.40
CA ILE A 60 24.31 -17.37 1.60
C ILE A 60 25.18 -17.86 2.77
N LYS A 61 25.29 -19.18 2.97
CA LYS A 61 26.15 -19.76 4.02
C LYS A 61 27.61 -19.38 3.86
N VAL A 62 28.11 -19.30 2.62
CA VAL A 62 29.49 -18.88 2.33
C VAL A 62 29.69 -17.41 2.70
N LEU A 63 28.83 -16.51 2.21
CA LEU A 63 28.93 -15.07 2.50
C LEU A 63 28.77 -14.77 3.99
N ARG A 64 27.87 -15.49 4.66
CA ARG A 64 27.65 -15.34 6.10
C ARG A 64 28.92 -15.53 6.91
N ARG A 65 29.72 -16.54 6.57
CA ARG A 65 31.00 -16.82 7.24
C ARG A 65 32.04 -15.71 7.05
N LEU A 66 31.83 -14.80 6.09
CA LEU A 66 32.73 -13.67 5.82
C LEU A 66 32.20 -12.36 6.40
N LEU A 67 30.87 -12.24 6.57
CA LEU A 67 30.16 -11.04 7.00
C LEU A 67 29.71 -11.06 8.48
N MET A 68 29.89 -12.17 9.20
CA MET A 68 29.33 -12.35 10.56
C MET A 68 30.36 -12.78 11.59
N ASP A 69 31.53 -12.15 11.60
CA ASP A 69 32.54 -12.38 12.66
C ASP A 69 32.26 -11.60 13.96
N ASP A 70 31.15 -10.86 14.07
CA ASP A 70 30.77 -10.19 15.33
C ASP A 70 29.24 -10.09 15.53
N GLU A 71 28.75 -10.42 16.73
CA GLU A 71 27.33 -10.33 17.10
C GLU A 71 26.76 -8.90 17.04
N GLN A 72 27.65 -7.90 16.94
CA GLN A 72 27.31 -6.48 16.96
C GLN A 72 27.43 -5.79 15.58
N MET A 73 28.08 -6.42 14.60
CA MET A 73 28.35 -5.82 13.29
C MET A 73 27.52 -6.48 12.20
N ARG A 74 26.65 -5.68 11.58
CA ARG A 74 25.70 -6.09 10.55
C ARG A 74 26.34 -5.92 9.17
N GLY A 75 27.01 -6.95 8.68
CA GLY A 75 27.43 -6.97 7.28
C GLY A 75 26.25 -6.88 6.33
N GLU A 76 26.45 -6.21 5.19
CA GLU A 76 25.43 -5.97 4.17
C GLU A 76 25.72 -6.71 2.87
N VAL A 77 24.66 -7.07 2.15
CA VAL A 77 24.77 -7.72 0.84
C VAL A 77 23.97 -6.95 -0.17
N VAL A 78 24.62 -6.52 -1.24
CA VAL A 78 24.03 -5.71 -2.30
C VAL A 78 23.92 -6.55 -3.55
N PHE A 79 22.71 -6.72 -4.07
CA PHE A 79 22.50 -7.38 -5.37
C PHE A 79 22.40 -6.34 -6.46
N THR A 80 23.18 -6.50 -7.53
CA THR A 80 22.97 -5.77 -8.79
C THR A 80 22.28 -6.71 -9.77
N PHE A 81 21.13 -6.31 -10.30
CA PHE A 81 20.40 -7.04 -11.34
C PHE A 81 20.30 -6.20 -12.59
N ASP A 82 20.13 -6.86 -13.73
CA ASP A 82 19.95 -6.24 -15.04
C ASP A 82 18.51 -5.67 -15.21
N GLY A 83 17.88 -5.26 -14.10
CA GLY A 83 16.50 -4.78 -14.04
C GLY A 83 15.42 -5.84 -14.31
N ASP A 84 15.78 -7.09 -14.56
CA ASP A 84 14.83 -8.13 -14.98
C ASP A 84 13.93 -8.64 -13.84
N ALA A 85 12.73 -9.12 -14.17
CA ALA A 85 11.78 -9.63 -13.17
C ALA A 85 12.18 -11.00 -12.60
N ALA A 86 13.13 -11.70 -13.24
CA ALA A 86 13.54 -13.05 -12.88
C ALA A 86 14.58 -13.05 -11.74
N GLY A 87 15.60 -12.19 -11.81
CA GLY A 87 16.61 -11.97 -10.79
C GLY A 87 16.00 -11.51 -9.47
N GLN A 88 15.02 -10.60 -9.52
CA GLN A 88 14.28 -10.12 -8.35
C GLN A 88 13.51 -11.23 -7.63
N LYS A 89 12.81 -12.09 -8.40
CA LYS A 89 12.08 -13.24 -7.85
C LYS A 89 13.02 -14.31 -7.31
N ALA A 90 14.18 -14.50 -7.93
CA ALA A 90 15.21 -15.43 -7.45
C ALA A 90 15.79 -14.95 -6.11
N ALA A 91 16.08 -13.66 -5.99
CA ALA A 91 16.53 -13.05 -4.74
C ALA A 91 15.51 -13.30 -3.62
N LEU A 92 14.25 -12.89 -3.80
CA LEU A 92 13.22 -13.05 -2.78
C LEU A 92 13.02 -14.51 -2.35
N ARG A 93 13.13 -15.46 -3.28
CA ARG A 93 13.06 -16.89 -2.97
C ARG A 93 14.27 -17.39 -2.18
N ALA A 94 15.49 -16.96 -2.53
CA ALA A 94 16.69 -17.33 -1.80
C ALA A 94 16.68 -16.82 -0.35
N PHE A 95 15.89 -15.78 -0.08
CA PHE A 95 15.81 -15.09 1.20
C PHE A 95 14.67 -15.56 2.13
N ASP A 96 13.79 -16.46 1.67
CA ASP A 96 12.70 -16.98 2.51
C ASP A 96 13.21 -17.84 3.70
N GLU A 97 14.45 -18.33 3.64
CA GLU A 97 15.02 -19.25 4.66
C GLU A 97 15.71 -18.52 5.83
N ASP A 98 16.25 -17.30 5.66
CA ASP A 98 17.15 -16.69 6.67
C ASP A 98 17.03 -15.17 6.84
N GLN A 99 16.13 -14.76 7.74
CA GLN A 99 15.72 -13.36 7.87
C GLN A 99 16.74 -12.37 8.42
N ARG A 100 17.70 -12.83 9.23
CA ARG A 100 18.76 -11.93 9.72
C ARG A 100 19.66 -11.46 8.58
N PHE A 101 19.81 -12.30 7.56
CA PHE A 101 20.51 -11.92 6.34
C PHE A 101 19.66 -10.95 5.52
N VAL A 102 18.36 -11.23 5.36
CA VAL A 102 17.43 -10.40 4.58
C VAL A 102 17.35 -8.94 5.06
N THR A 103 17.42 -8.70 6.37
CA THR A 103 17.36 -7.32 6.90
C THR A 103 18.53 -6.44 6.51
N ASN A 104 19.66 -7.03 6.12
CA ASN A 104 20.84 -6.31 5.63
C ASN A 104 21.08 -6.59 4.13
N THR A 105 20.05 -7.06 3.43
CA THR A 105 20.10 -7.26 1.98
C THR A 105 19.53 -6.04 1.28
N PHE A 106 20.27 -5.55 0.30
CA PHE A 106 19.94 -4.42 -0.54
C PHE A 106 19.96 -4.82 -2.00
N VAL A 107 19.30 -4.02 -2.82
CA VAL A 107 19.25 -4.18 -4.28
C VAL A 107 19.63 -2.86 -4.91
N ALA A 108 20.54 -2.89 -5.88
CA ALA A 108 20.89 -1.78 -6.74
C ALA A 108 20.46 -2.14 -8.17
N VAL A 109 19.63 -1.29 -8.78
CA VAL A 109 19.16 -1.47 -10.16
C VAL A 109 19.46 -0.20 -10.93
N GLU A 110 20.07 -0.34 -12.10
CA GLU A 110 20.34 0.77 -12.99
C GLU A 110 19.07 1.10 -13.79
N PRO A 111 18.62 2.37 -13.85
CA PRO A 111 17.33 2.73 -14.46
C PRO A 111 17.19 2.43 -15.95
N SER A 112 18.29 2.43 -16.71
CA SER A 112 18.35 2.04 -18.12
C SER A 112 18.53 0.54 -18.34
N GLY A 113 18.62 -0.25 -17.26
CA GLY A 113 18.77 -1.71 -17.32
C GLY A 113 20.18 -2.17 -17.69
N MET A 114 21.19 -1.29 -17.63
CA MET A 114 22.58 -1.66 -17.89
C MET A 114 23.14 -2.49 -16.74
N ASP A 115 23.85 -3.57 -17.07
CA ASP A 115 24.66 -4.32 -16.11
C ASP A 115 25.90 -3.49 -15.67
N PRO A 116 26.62 -3.90 -14.61
CA PRO A 116 27.81 -3.16 -14.17
C PRO A 116 28.91 -3.03 -15.24
N CYS A 117 29.04 -4.01 -16.14
CA CYS A 117 30.03 -3.99 -17.22
C CYS A 117 29.70 -2.93 -18.27
N ASP A 118 28.49 -2.97 -18.81
CA ASP A 118 27.94 -2.04 -19.78
C ASP A 118 27.86 -0.63 -19.20
N LEU A 119 27.42 -0.49 -17.95
CA LEU A 119 27.38 0.79 -17.25
C LEU A 119 28.77 1.43 -17.15
N ARG A 120 29.79 0.63 -16.80
CA ARG A 120 31.17 1.09 -16.73
C ARG A 120 31.69 1.51 -18.11
N LEU A 121 31.41 0.73 -19.15
CA LEU A 121 31.84 1.03 -20.51
C LEU A 121 31.18 2.31 -21.05
N ALA A 122 29.90 2.54 -20.70
CA ALA A 122 29.14 3.69 -21.17
C ALA A 122 29.39 4.98 -20.36
N LYS A 123 29.48 4.87 -19.03
CA LYS A 123 29.46 6.02 -18.10
C LYS A 123 30.68 6.10 -17.17
N GLY A 124 31.59 5.14 -17.24
CA GLY A 124 32.84 5.12 -16.46
C GLY A 124 32.72 4.49 -15.07
N ASP A 125 33.85 4.45 -14.35
CA ASP A 125 33.97 3.78 -13.05
C ASP A 125 33.06 4.39 -11.97
N GLU A 126 32.94 5.73 -11.94
CA GLU A 126 32.11 6.45 -10.97
C GLU A 126 30.62 6.06 -11.06
N ALA A 127 30.13 5.71 -12.24
CA ALA A 127 28.74 5.30 -12.43
C ALA A 127 28.43 3.97 -11.73
N VAL A 128 29.39 3.03 -11.74
CA VAL A 128 29.25 1.73 -11.06
C VAL A 128 29.26 1.91 -9.54
N VAL A 129 30.12 2.79 -9.03
CA VAL A 129 30.15 3.15 -7.59
C VAL A 129 28.82 3.77 -7.19
N ALA A 130 28.33 4.75 -7.96
CA ALA A 130 27.06 5.40 -7.72
C ALA A 130 25.86 4.42 -7.76
N LEU A 131 25.92 3.38 -8.61
CA LEU A 131 24.90 2.33 -8.65
C LEU A 131 24.80 1.60 -7.30
N VAL A 132 25.93 1.14 -6.76
CA VAL A 132 25.98 0.40 -5.48
C VAL A 132 25.66 1.30 -4.28
N ASP A 133 26.04 2.57 -4.33
CA ASP A 133 25.73 3.54 -3.27
C ASP A 133 24.24 3.86 -3.18
N ARG A 134 23.51 3.82 -4.30
CA ARG A 134 22.06 4.08 -4.38
C ARG A 134 21.20 2.85 -4.10
N ARG A 135 21.78 1.80 -3.55
CA ARG A 135 21.06 0.56 -3.19
C ARG A 135 19.87 0.83 -2.28
N VAL A 136 18.79 0.08 -2.48
CA VAL A 136 17.56 0.15 -1.68
C VAL A 136 17.35 -1.16 -0.90
N PRO A 137 16.73 -1.13 0.29
CA PRO A 137 16.43 -2.35 1.03
C PRO A 137 15.59 -3.34 0.22
N LEU A 138 15.90 -4.64 0.32
CA LEU A 138 15.23 -5.67 -0.48
C LEU A 138 13.71 -5.69 -0.30
N PHE A 139 13.21 -5.56 0.93
CA PHE A 139 11.77 -5.53 1.19
C PHE A 139 11.10 -4.34 0.52
N GLN A 140 11.71 -3.15 0.61
CA GLN A 140 11.20 -1.95 -0.06
C GLN A 140 11.14 -2.15 -1.57
N PHE A 141 12.22 -2.67 -2.15
CA PHE A 141 12.29 -2.96 -3.57
C PHE A 141 11.20 -3.95 -4.00
N ALA A 142 11.08 -5.09 -3.31
CA ALA A 142 10.08 -6.12 -3.61
C ALA A 142 8.64 -5.61 -3.55
N ILE A 143 8.32 -4.80 -2.52
CA ILE A 143 7.01 -4.19 -2.39
C ILE A 143 6.78 -3.22 -3.54
N LYS A 144 7.72 -2.30 -3.81
CA LYS A 144 7.59 -1.33 -4.91
C LYS A 144 7.45 -2.03 -6.28
N SER A 145 8.15 -3.13 -6.53
CA SER A 145 7.99 -3.93 -7.76
C SER A 145 6.60 -4.54 -7.89
N ILE A 146 6.00 -5.02 -6.79
CA ILE A 146 4.60 -5.50 -6.80
C ILE A 146 3.66 -4.33 -7.10
N LEU A 147 3.84 -3.21 -6.41
CA LEU A 147 3.00 -2.03 -6.57
C LEU A 147 3.02 -1.49 -8.01
N ALA A 148 4.18 -1.51 -8.68
CA ALA A 148 4.34 -1.07 -10.05
C ALA A 148 3.56 -1.91 -11.09
N ALA A 149 3.15 -3.14 -10.74
CA ALA A 149 2.35 -4.01 -11.60
C ALA A 149 0.84 -3.70 -11.57
N HIS A 150 0.39 -2.77 -10.72
CA HIS A 150 -1.01 -2.43 -10.51
C HIS A 150 -1.29 -0.96 -10.82
N ASP A 151 -2.50 -0.66 -11.26
CA ASP A 151 -2.98 0.71 -11.41
C ASP A 151 -3.46 1.25 -10.04
N LEU A 152 -2.59 2.01 -9.38
CA LEU A 152 -2.84 2.50 -8.02
C LEU A 152 -3.67 3.78 -7.96
N ASP A 153 -4.08 4.32 -9.11
CA ASP A 153 -5.04 5.43 -9.17
C ASP A 153 -6.49 4.93 -9.09
N ARG A 154 -6.71 3.62 -9.28
CA ARG A 154 -8.01 2.96 -9.07
C ARG A 154 -8.09 2.27 -7.72
N ALA A 155 -9.24 2.35 -7.08
CA ALA A 155 -9.49 1.69 -5.80
C ALA A 155 -9.28 0.17 -5.88
N GLU A 156 -9.74 -0.47 -6.96
CA GLU A 156 -9.56 -1.91 -7.20
C GLU A 156 -8.08 -2.29 -7.32
N GLY A 157 -7.28 -1.47 -8.01
CA GLY A 157 -5.85 -1.71 -8.16
C GLY A 157 -5.10 -1.52 -6.85
N ARG A 158 -5.45 -0.53 -6.03
CA ARG A 158 -4.90 -0.38 -4.66
C ARG A 158 -5.19 -1.60 -3.78
N ILE A 159 -6.41 -2.14 -3.84
CA ILE A 159 -6.80 -3.33 -3.07
C ILE A 159 -6.12 -4.60 -3.60
N ALA A 160 -6.00 -4.75 -4.92
CA ALA A 160 -5.27 -5.86 -5.53
C ALA A 160 -3.79 -5.83 -5.13
N ALA A 161 -3.16 -4.66 -5.21
CA ALA A 161 -1.78 -4.44 -4.80
C ALA A 161 -1.58 -4.72 -3.30
N LEU A 162 -2.48 -4.27 -2.43
CA LEU A 162 -2.46 -4.59 -1.00
C LEU A 162 -2.48 -6.11 -0.76
N ARG A 163 -3.35 -6.83 -1.45
CA ARG A 163 -3.49 -8.29 -1.30
C ARG A 163 -2.21 -9.04 -1.69
N GLU A 164 -1.49 -8.55 -2.69
CA GLU A 164 -0.25 -9.17 -3.15
C GLU A 164 0.98 -8.75 -2.32
N ALA A 165 1.04 -7.49 -1.86
CA ALA A 165 2.15 -6.96 -1.07
C ALA A 165 2.08 -7.32 0.42
N ALA A 166 0.88 -7.45 1.00
CA ALA A 166 0.70 -7.75 2.43
C ALA A 166 1.42 -9.05 2.87
N PRO A 167 1.41 -10.17 2.12
CA PRO A 167 2.21 -11.35 2.43
C PRO A 167 3.72 -11.10 2.52
N VAL A 168 4.27 -10.17 1.73
CA VAL A 168 5.70 -9.82 1.79
C VAL A 168 6.03 -9.11 3.10
N VAL A 169 5.19 -8.15 3.52
CA VAL A 169 5.34 -7.47 4.82
C VAL A 169 5.11 -8.45 5.98
N ALA A 170 4.12 -9.34 5.87
CA ALA A 170 3.81 -10.34 6.89
C ALA A 170 4.96 -11.33 7.12
N LYS A 171 5.79 -11.57 6.09
CA LYS A 171 6.99 -12.39 6.22
C LYS A 171 8.04 -11.74 7.11
N ILE A 172 8.10 -10.42 7.27
CA ILE A 172 9.15 -9.74 8.08
C ILE A 172 9.04 -10.14 9.56
N LYS A 173 9.96 -10.96 10.09
CA LYS A 173 9.96 -11.46 11.48
C LYS A 173 10.41 -10.41 12.48
N ASP A 174 11.23 -9.44 12.05
CA ASP A 174 11.66 -8.34 12.90
C ASP A 174 10.44 -7.53 13.36
N ALA A 175 10.22 -7.54 14.69
CA ALA A 175 9.06 -6.94 15.32
C ALA A 175 9.08 -5.40 15.27
N ALA A 176 10.26 -4.78 15.14
CA ALA A 176 10.40 -3.34 14.98
C ALA A 176 10.27 -2.92 13.51
N LEU A 177 10.78 -3.74 12.59
CA LEU A 177 10.79 -3.41 11.17
C LEU A 177 9.42 -3.62 10.50
N ARG A 178 8.65 -4.64 10.91
CA ARG A 178 7.34 -4.94 10.30
C ARG A 178 6.34 -3.78 10.40
N PRO A 179 6.12 -3.14 11.56
CA PRO A 179 5.20 -1.99 11.65
C PRO A 179 5.62 -0.82 10.77
N GLU A 180 6.92 -0.61 10.57
CA GLU A 180 7.43 0.45 9.71
C GLU A 180 7.09 0.17 8.24
N TYR A 181 7.33 -1.05 7.76
CA TYR A 181 6.94 -1.44 6.40
C TYR A 181 5.41 -1.46 6.19
N THR A 182 4.63 -1.80 7.23
CA THR A 182 3.16 -1.64 7.18
C THR A 182 2.77 -0.18 6.94
N ARG A 183 3.43 0.76 7.61
CA ARG A 183 3.19 2.20 7.45
C ARG A 183 3.63 2.70 6.07
N LEU A 184 4.79 2.27 5.58
CA LEU A 184 5.27 2.60 4.23
C LEU A 184 4.32 2.08 3.16
N LEU A 185 3.87 0.83 3.28
CA LEU A 185 2.89 0.24 2.35
C LEU A 185 1.57 1.03 2.35
N ALA A 186 1.07 1.43 3.52
CA ALA A 186 -0.10 2.27 3.64
C ALA A 186 0.09 3.63 2.96
N GLY A 187 1.25 4.25 3.14
CA GLY A 187 1.66 5.48 2.46
C GLY A 187 1.63 5.33 0.94
N TRP A 188 2.35 4.35 0.39
CA TRP A 188 2.42 4.13 -1.06
C TRP A 188 1.06 3.81 -1.69
N LEU A 189 0.17 3.14 -0.96
CA LEU A 189 -1.18 2.83 -1.42
C LEU A 189 -2.16 3.98 -1.19
N GLY A 190 -1.87 4.93 -0.31
CA GLY A 190 -2.84 5.93 0.12
C GLY A 190 -4.02 5.33 0.89
N LEU A 191 -3.78 4.27 1.66
CA LEU A 191 -4.79 3.57 2.46
C LEU A 191 -4.58 3.82 3.95
N ASP A 192 -5.64 3.59 4.73
CA ASP A 192 -5.56 3.66 6.18
C ASP A 192 -4.63 2.58 6.76
N VAL A 193 -3.79 2.97 7.73
CA VAL A 193 -2.79 2.08 8.33
C VAL A 193 -3.44 0.90 9.06
N ALA A 194 -4.60 1.09 9.69
CA ALA A 194 -5.30 0.00 10.38
C ALA A 194 -5.85 -1.01 9.37
N ALA A 195 -6.39 -0.55 8.24
CA ALA A 195 -6.83 -1.42 7.14
C ALA A 195 -5.67 -2.25 6.57
N VAL A 196 -4.52 -1.62 6.33
CA VAL A 196 -3.30 -2.31 5.84
C VAL A 196 -2.75 -3.26 6.89
N SER A 197 -2.73 -2.86 8.16
CA SER A 197 -2.31 -3.71 9.28
C SER A 197 -3.20 -4.95 9.42
N ALA A 198 -4.51 -4.81 9.21
CA ALA A 198 -5.43 -5.95 9.20
C ALA A 198 -5.10 -6.92 8.05
N ALA A 199 -4.83 -6.41 6.85
CA ALA A 199 -4.43 -7.24 5.70
C ALA A 199 -3.09 -7.96 5.93
N VAL A 200 -2.11 -7.31 6.57
CA VAL A 200 -0.81 -7.92 6.92
C VAL A 200 -0.97 -8.97 8.03
N GLY A 201 -1.88 -8.76 8.98
CA GLY A 201 -2.17 -9.69 10.08
C GLY A 201 -2.97 -10.92 9.65
N GLN A 202 -3.70 -10.85 8.52
CA GLN A 202 -4.41 -11.99 7.96
C GLN A 202 -3.41 -12.99 7.39
N ARG A 203 -3.40 -14.20 7.97
CA ARG A 203 -2.61 -15.31 7.43
C ARG A 203 -3.16 -15.65 6.03
N PRO A 204 -2.33 -15.68 4.98
CA PRO A 204 -2.82 -16.04 3.66
C PRO A 204 -3.40 -17.47 3.72
N ALA A 205 -4.64 -17.64 3.27
CA ALA A 205 -5.14 -18.96 2.93
C ALA A 205 -4.18 -19.56 1.88
N PRO A 206 -3.77 -20.83 2.01
CA PRO A 206 -2.79 -21.41 1.11
C PRO A 206 -3.31 -21.34 -0.32
N THR A 207 -2.59 -20.59 -1.16
CA THR A 207 -2.79 -20.52 -2.61
C THR A 207 -2.58 -21.92 -3.19
N GLN A 208 -3.68 -22.62 -3.46
CA GLN A 208 -3.66 -23.82 -4.30
C GLN A 208 -3.24 -23.39 -5.70
N ARG A 209 -2.11 -23.93 -6.19
CA ARG A 209 -1.71 -23.82 -7.59
C ARG A 209 -2.78 -24.51 -8.45
N PRO A 210 -3.27 -23.89 -9.54
CA PRO A 210 -4.19 -24.57 -10.45
C PRO A 210 -3.43 -25.69 -11.18
N SER A 211 -3.69 -26.93 -10.77
CA SER A 211 -3.32 -28.11 -11.55
C SER A 211 -4.33 -28.24 -12.69
N PHE A 212 -3.88 -28.00 -13.91
CA PHE A 212 -4.65 -28.33 -15.11
C PHE A 212 -4.71 -29.84 -15.24
N ASN A 213 -5.77 -30.46 -14.72
CA ASN A 213 -6.20 -31.77 -15.16
C ASN A 213 -7.71 -31.75 -15.43
N GLN A 214 -8.06 -32.03 -16.68
CA GLN A 214 -9.40 -31.93 -17.24
C GLN A 214 -10.31 -33.06 -16.73
N ALA A 215 -11.48 -32.69 -16.18
CA ALA A 215 -12.73 -33.47 -16.15
C ALA A 215 -13.91 -32.53 -15.76
N PRO A 216 -15.16 -32.83 -16.15
CA PRO A 216 -16.06 -31.81 -16.70
C PRO A 216 -16.95 -31.07 -15.69
N ALA A 217 -17.24 -29.81 -16.07
CA ALA A 217 -18.32 -28.90 -15.70
C ALA A 217 -19.25 -29.34 -14.56
N ALA A 218 -19.00 -28.79 -13.37
CA ALA A 218 -20.01 -28.59 -12.33
C ALA A 218 -20.19 -27.09 -12.12
N GLU A 219 -21.45 -26.67 -12.02
CA GLU A 219 -21.96 -25.31 -12.01
C GLU A 219 -21.18 -24.34 -11.11
N SER A 220 -20.77 -23.24 -11.71
CA SER A 220 -20.12 -22.11 -11.05
C SER A 220 -21.06 -21.43 -10.06
N LYS A 221 -20.79 -21.58 -8.76
CA LYS A 221 -21.28 -20.64 -7.74
C LYS A 221 -20.61 -19.27 -7.96
N PRO A 222 -21.32 -18.14 -7.82
CA PRO A 222 -20.72 -16.82 -7.94
C PRO A 222 -19.66 -16.62 -6.86
N ALA A 223 -18.57 -15.94 -7.22
CA ALA A 223 -17.52 -15.52 -6.31
C ALA A 223 -18.10 -14.69 -5.15
N PRO A 224 -17.57 -14.81 -3.92
CA PRO A 224 -18.01 -13.98 -2.81
C PRO A 224 -17.68 -12.52 -3.14
N ALA A 225 -18.70 -11.66 -3.01
CA ALA A 225 -18.60 -10.21 -3.11
C ALA A 225 -17.50 -9.67 -2.18
N PRO A 226 -16.91 -8.49 -2.47
CA PRO A 226 -15.93 -7.85 -1.60
C PRO A 226 -16.45 -7.82 -0.15
N ALA A 227 -15.57 -8.16 0.79
CA ALA A 227 -15.90 -8.24 2.21
C ALA A 227 -16.57 -6.93 2.65
N VAL A 228 -17.87 -7.02 2.95
CA VAL A 228 -18.64 -5.95 3.55
C VAL A 228 -17.91 -5.56 4.85
N PRO A 229 -17.56 -4.28 5.08
CA PRO A 229 -17.04 -3.87 6.38
C PRO A 229 -18.02 -4.33 7.46
N ALA A 230 -17.51 -4.85 8.58
CA ALA A 230 -18.34 -5.43 9.64
C ALA A 230 -19.50 -4.50 9.99
N ALA A 231 -20.71 -5.06 10.09
CA ALA A 231 -21.98 -4.35 10.20
C ALA A 231 -22.11 -3.38 11.39
N ASP A 232 -21.15 -3.37 12.32
CA ASP A 232 -21.21 -2.65 13.60
C ASP A 232 -19.89 -1.93 13.95
N GLY A 233 -19.24 -1.27 12.98
CA GLY A 233 -18.06 -0.43 13.23
C GLY A 233 -18.42 1.01 13.69
N PRO A 234 -17.56 1.72 14.45
CA PRO A 234 -17.80 3.11 14.88
C PRO A 234 -18.06 4.10 13.73
N ALA A 235 -17.47 3.86 12.55
CA ALA A 235 -17.69 4.65 11.35
C ALA A 235 -19.12 4.48 10.80
N PHE A 236 -19.65 3.26 10.87
CA PHE A 236 -21.04 2.99 10.48
C PHE A 236 -22.03 3.66 11.43
N THR A 237 -21.70 3.81 12.71
CA THR A 237 -22.53 4.59 13.66
C THR A 237 -22.65 6.05 13.21
N ILE A 238 -21.55 6.71 12.83
CA ILE A 238 -21.59 8.12 12.37
C ILE A 238 -22.36 8.25 11.06
N GLU A 239 -22.10 7.36 10.08
CA GLU A 239 -22.85 7.33 8.82
C GLU A 239 -24.36 7.16 9.05
N ARG A 240 -24.73 6.25 9.95
CA ARG A 240 -26.12 5.97 10.29
C ARG A 240 -26.80 7.18 10.94
N GLU A 241 -26.15 7.81 11.92
CA GLU A 241 -26.69 9.00 12.60
C GLU A 241 -26.78 10.22 11.65
N ALA A 242 -25.82 10.39 10.74
CA ALA A 242 -25.88 11.41 9.69
C ALA A 242 -27.09 11.22 8.76
N LEU A 243 -27.37 9.97 8.35
CA LEU A 243 -28.55 9.66 7.53
C LEU A 243 -29.86 9.88 8.30
N LYS A 244 -29.91 9.60 9.61
CA LYS A 244 -31.08 9.96 10.44
C LYS A 244 -31.33 11.46 10.45
N CYS A 245 -30.29 12.27 10.63
CA CYS A 245 -30.41 13.73 10.63
C CYS A 245 -30.93 14.25 9.28
N ALA A 246 -30.52 13.66 8.16
CA ALA A 246 -31.02 14.01 6.83
C ALA A 246 -32.50 13.66 6.61
N LEU A 247 -32.97 12.56 7.20
CA LEU A 247 -34.36 12.12 7.08
C LEU A 247 -35.29 12.88 8.03
N GLN A 248 -34.85 13.13 9.27
CA GLN A 248 -35.69 13.70 10.34
C GLN A 248 -35.56 15.22 10.49
N LEU A 249 -34.42 15.81 10.13
CA LEU A 249 -34.13 17.24 10.27
C LEU A 249 -33.64 17.87 8.95
N PRO A 250 -34.39 17.75 7.83
CA PRO A 250 -33.92 18.17 6.50
C PRO A 250 -33.59 19.67 6.42
N ALA A 251 -34.33 20.51 7.15
CA ALA A 251 -34.10 21.97 7.20
C ALA A 251 -32.78 22.36 7.87
N VAL A 252 -32.29 21.56 8.80
CA VAL A 252 -31.09 21.86 9.60
C VAL A 252 -29.82 21.49 8.83
N VAL A 253 -29.86 20.38 8.09
CA VAL A 253 -28.68 19.84 7.42
C VAL A 253 -28.53 20.26 5.96
N GLU A 254 -29.50 20.99 5.38
CA GLU A 254 -29.54 21.39 3.97
C GLU A 254 -28.18 21.84 3.41
N GLU A 255 -27.57 22.86 4.01
CA GLU A 255 -26.30 23.43 3.54
C GLU A 255 -25.15 22.40 3.62
N TRP A 256 -25.04 21.71 4.76
CA TRP A 256 -23.94 20.79 5.04
C TRP A 256 -24.04 19.47 4.27
N TYR A 257 -25.26 18.97 4.09
CA TYR A 257 -25.52 17.70 3.41
C TYR A 257 -25.27 17.81 1.90
N SER A 258 -25.46 18.99 1.32
CA SER A 258 -25.17 19.23 -0.11
C SER A 258 -23.71 19.00 -0.51
N ALA A 259 -22.78 19.09 0.45
CA ALA A 259 -21.35 18.85 0.25
C ALA A 259 -20.97 17.36 0.34
N LEU A 260 -21.88 16.47 0.73
CA LEU A 260 -21.60 15.04 0.83
C LEU A 260 -21.61 14.39 -0.55
N GLU A 261 -20.52 13.71 -0.87
CA GLU A 261 -20.44 12.83 -2.02
C GLU A 261 -20.66 11.37 -1.60
N PRO A 262 -21.04 10.47 -2.54
CA PRO A 262 -21.18 9.04 -2.24
C PRO A 262 -19.93 8.38 -1.64
N SER A 263 -18.74 8.95 -1.89
CA SER A 263 -17.46 8.50 -1.30
C SER A 263 -17.37 8.71 0.22
N ALA A 264 -18.19 9.61 0.77
CA ALA A 264 -18.24 9.90 2.21
C ALA A 264 -18.70 8.68 3.03
N PHE A 265 -19.50 7.80 2.41
CA PHE A 265 -20.06 6.60 3.03
C PHE A 265 -19.22 5.37 2.70
N THR A 266 -18.67 4.73 3.73
CA THR A 266 -17.88 3.50 3.61
C THR A 266 -18.77 2.26 3.54
N HIS A 267 -19.92 2.26 4.24
CA HIS A 267 -20.84 1.14 4.23
C HIS A 267 -21.71 1.14 2.96
N PRO A 268 -21.77 0.03 2.18
CA PRO A 268 -22.52 -0.02 0.92
C PRO A 268 -23.98 0.40 1.05
N ARG A 269 -24.67 -0.11 2.09
CA ARG A 269 -26.08 0.25 2.34
C ARG A 269 -26.27 1.72 2.73
N ALA A 270 -25.34 2.32 3.45
CA ALA A 270 -25.44 3.73 3.81
C ALA A 270 -25.29 4.62 2.56
N ARG A 271 -24.40 4.22 1.63
CA ARG A 271 -24.24 4.88 0.33
C ARG A 271 -25.50 4.78 -0.54
N GLU A 272 -26.19 3.64 -0.53
CA GLU A 272 -27.45 3.47 -1.25
C GLU A 272 -28.56 4.36 -0.67
N VAL A 273 -28.66 4.46 0.66
CA VAL A 273 -29.61 5.40 1.32
C VAL A 273 -29.29 6.85 0.95
N HIS A 274 -28.02 7.26 1.02
CA HIS A 274 -27.59 8.58 0.56
C HIS A 274 -27.98 8.83 -0.91
N THR A 275 -27.79 7.84 -1.78
CA THR A 275 -28.14 7.95 -3.20
C THR A 275 -29.65 8.15 -3.38
N ALA A 276 -30.47 7.45 -2.61
CA ALA A 276 -31.93 7.66 -2.59
C ALA A 276 -32.30 9.08 -2.11
N ILE A 277 -31.62 9.60 -1.08
CA ILE A 277 -31.80 10.99 -0.59
C ILE A 277 -31.45 12.03 -1.66
N VAL A 278 -30.35 11.82 -2.40
CA VAL A 278 -29.96 12.70 -3.51
C VAL A 278 -31.00 12.66 -4.63
N LEU A 279 -31.46 11.48 -5.02
CA LEU A 279 -32.48 11.30 -6.07
C LEU A 279 -33.84 11.91 -5.68
N ALA A 280 -34.16 11.94 -4.39
CA ALA A 280 -35.35 12.60 -3.86
C ALA A 280 -35.25 14.13 -3.81
N GLY A 281 -34.10 14.72 -4.16
CA GLY A 281 -33.92 16.17 -4.28
C GLY A 281 -33.12 16.84 -3.16
N LEU A 282 -32.39 16.06 -2.35
CA LEU A 282 -31.63 16.49 -1.16
C LEU A 282 -32.51 17.05 -0.02
N PRO A 283 -32.01 17.02 1.23
CA PRO A 283 -32.73 17.64 2.35
C PRO A 283 -32.80 19.17 2.15
N ALA A 284 -34.00 19.75 2.33
CA ALA A 284 -34.21 21.19 2.21
C ALA A 284 -35.25 21.71 3.21
N ALA A 285 -35.16 22.99 3.57
CA ALA A 285 -36.03 23.64 4.55
C ALA A 285 -37.51 23.73 4.14
N GLN A 286 -37.81 23.59 2.85
CA GLN A 286 -39.17 23.79 2.31
C GLN A 286 -39.95 22.48 2.12
N VAL A 287 -39.38 21.32 2.48
CA VAL A 287 -40.00 20.02 2.22
C VAL A 287 -40.93 19.63 3.36
N ASP A 288 -42.14 19.15 3.03
CA ASP A 288 -43.04 18.52 3.99
C ASP A 288 -42.44 17.18 4.44
N GLY A 289 -42.30 16.97 5.76
CA GLY A 289 -41.63 15.80 6.31
C GLY A 289 -42.26 14.45 5.91
N LEU A 290 -43.57 14.39 5.67
CA LEU A 290 -44.24 13.17 5.21
C LEU A 290 -43.94 12.90 3.73
N LEU A 291 -44.06 13.92 2.89
CA LEU A 291 -43.75 13.82 1.46
C LEU A 291 -42.26 13.57 1.21
N TRP A 292 -41.39 14.07 2.09
CA TRP A 292 -39.95 13.85 2.06
C TRP A 292 -39.61 12.37 2.19
N ILE A 293 -40.10 11.72 3.24
CA ILE A 293 -39.79 10.31 3.51
C ILE A 293 -40.33 9.42 2.38
N ASP A 294 -41.55 9.71 1.88
CA ASP A 294 -42.13 8.98 0.76
C ASP A 294 -41.29 9.12 -0.52
N ALA A 295 -40.82 10.32 -0.85
CA ALA A 295 -39.94 10.54 -2.00
C ALA A 295 -38.61 9.76 -1.89
N VAL A 296 -38.00 9.73 -0.69
CA VAL A 296 -36.77 8.95 -0.46
C VAL A 296 -37.02 7.44 -0.55
N LEU A 297 -38.17 6.96 -0.07
CA LEU A 297 -38.55 5.54 -0.17
C LEU A 297 -38.83 5.10 -1.61
N GLU A 298 -39.41 5.97 -2.43
CA GLU A 298 -39.63 5.72 -3.86
C GLU A 298 -38.32 5.63 -4.64
N ALA A 299 -37.32 6.45 -4.25
CA ALA A 299 -35.99 6.43 -4.86
C ALA A 299 -35.09 5.25 -4.41
N ALA A 300 -35.53 4.45 -3.44
CA ALA A 300 -34.75 3.33 -2.92
C ALA A 300 -34.65 2.17 -3.95
N PRO A 301 -33.44 1.58 -4.14
CA PRO A 301 -33.21 0.57 -5.17
C PRO A 301 -33.84 -0.79 -4.86
N ASP A 302 -33.97 -1.15 -3.58
CA ASP A 302 -34.50 -2.45 -3.13
C ASP A 302 -35.27 -2.34 -1.80
N ASP A 303 -35.90 -3.45 -1.40
CA ASP A 303 -36.71 -3.52 -0.17
C ASP A 303 -35.86 -3.46 1.11
N GLU A 304 -34.57 -3.83 1.05
CA GLU A 304 -33.68 -3.75 2.22
C GLU A 304 -33.33 -2.29 2.53
N VAL A 305 -33.01 -1.50 1.50
CA VAL A 305 -32.77 -0.05 1.64
C VAL A 305 -34.04 0.66 2.09
N ARG A 306 -35.22 0.29 1.57
CA ARG A 306 -36.52 0.82 2.06
C ARG A 306 -36.72 0.53 3.54
N ARG A 307 -36.42 -0.69 3.99
CA ARG A 307 -36.51 -1.06 5.40
C ARG A 307 -35.57 -0.20 6.25
N MET A 308 -34.33 0.00 5.81
CA MET A 308 -33.35 0.85 6.50
C MET A 308 -33.84 2.30 6.59
N ILE A 309 -34.34 2.90 5.50
CA ILE A 309 -34.89 4.27 5.51
C ILE A 309 -36.04 4.39 6.53
N ARG A 310 -36.96 3.43 6.55
CA ARG A 310 -38.08 3.42 7.52
C ARG A 310 -37.58 3.37 8.95
N GLU A 311 -36.61 2.51 9.25
CA GLU A 311 -35.99 2.41 10.57
C GLU A 311 -35.33 3.75 10.97
N LEU A 312 -34.51 4.32 10.10
CA LEU A 312 -33.80 5.58 10.36
C LEU A 312 -34.74 6.78 10.50
N SER A 313 -35.91 6.74 9.89
CA SER A 313 -36.89 7.84 9.97
C SER A 313 -37.61 7.90 11.32
N VAL A 314 -37.64 6.80 12.08
CA VAL A 314 -38.37 6.70 13.36
C VAL A 314 -37.45 6.48 14.56
N ASP A 315 -36.17 6.17 14.33
CA ASP A 315 -35.18 5.96 15.38
C ASP A 315 -34.85 7.29 16.09
N PRO A 316 -35.10 7.42 17.41
CA PRO A 316 -35.05 8.70 18.10
C PRO A 316 -33.65 9.35 18.07
N LEU A 317 -33.62 10.65 17.80
CA LEU A 317 -32.43 11.48 17.96
C LEU A 317 -32.14 11.74 19.45
N PRO A 318 -30.86 11.90 19.85
CA PRO A 318 -30.50 12.30 21.21
C PRO A 318 -31.19 13.62 21.62
N SER A 319 -31.77 13.66 22.83
CA SER A 319 -32.85 14.59 23.20
C SER A 319 -32.48 16.09 23.34
N ASP A 320 -33.53 16.91 23.19
CA ASP A 320 -33.69 18.38 23.19
C ASP A 320 -33.39 19.10 21.85
N ALA A 321 -34.43 19.71 21.25
CA ALA A 321 -34.42 20.29 19.90
C ALA A 321 -33.27 21.29 19.62
N VAL A 322 -32.85 22.07 20.62
CA VAL A 322 -31.73 23.02 20.49
C VAL A 322 -30.37 22.29 20.43
N HIS A 323 -30.26 21.15 21.10
CA HIS A 323 -29.09 20.28 21.01
C HIS A 323 -29.11 19.47 19.70
N SER A 324 -30.30 19.12 19.20
CA SER A 324 -30.48 18.37 17.95
C SER A 324 -29.95 19.12 16.72
N ASP A 325 -30.06 20.45 16.65
CA ASP A 325 -29.54 21.22 15.50
C ASP A 325 -28.01 21.19 15.44
N ARG A 326 -27.35 21.56 16.54
CA ARG A 326 -25.88 21.51 16.66
C ARG A 326 -25.35 20.09 16.53
N TYR A 327 -26.09 19.12 17.04
CA TYR A 327 -25.78 17.70 16.92
C TYR A 327 -25.82 17.26 15.46
N ALA A 328 -26.87 17.61 14.71
CA ALA A 328 -27.00 17.28 13.30
C ALA A 328 -25.87 17.89 12.46
N THR A 329 -25.59 19.19 12.64
CA THR A 329 -24.48 19.84 11.93
C THR A 329 -23.12 19.24 12.29
N SER A 330 -22.86 18.96 13.58
CA SER A 330 -21.59 18.37 14.00
C SER A 330 -21.38 16.94 13.48
N LEU A 331 -22.44 16.15 13.33
CA LEU A 331 -22.37 14.83 12.69
C LEU A 331 -22.04 14.90 11.20
N ILE A 332 -22.68 15.80 10.44
CA ILE A 332 -22.36 15.96 9.01
C ILE A 332 -20.93 16.49 8.84
N ALA A 333 -20.52 17.48 9.63
CA ALA A 333 -19.16 17.99 9.65
C ALA A 333 -18.14 16.88 9.97
N ARG A 334 -18.45 16.00 10.93
CA ARG A 334 -17.61 14.85 11.27
C ARG A 334 -17.51 13.84 10.13
N LEU A 335 -18.61 13.58 9.41
CA LEU A 335 -18.60 12.69 8.25
C LEU A 335 -17.75 13.25 7.11
N LEU A 336 -17.88 14.54 6.82
CA LEU A 336 -17.04 15.27 5.86
C LEU A 336 -15.57 15.28 6.28
N GLU A 337 -15.27 15.43 7.57
CA GLU A 337 -13.90 15.38 8.10
C GLU A 337 -13.25 14.02 7.83
N LEU A 338 -14.00 12.93 8.07
CA LEU A 338 -13.53 11.57 7.79
C LEU A 338 -13.30 11.34 6.29
N ASP A 339 -14.16 11.90 5.42
CA ASP A 339 -13.97 11.84 3.98
C ASP A 339 -12.74 12.61 3.50
N ALA A 340 -12.59 13.86 3.96
CA ALA A 340 -11.41 14.67 3.69
C ALA A 340 -10.13 13.98 4.15
N GLY A 341 -10.16 13.30 5.32
CA GLY A 341 -9.05 12.48 5.81
C GLY A 341 -8.66 11.35 4.85
N ARG A 342 -9.64 10.65 4.26
CA ARG A 342 -9.37 9.59 3.27
C ARG A 342 -8.79 10.17 1.97
N ARG A 343 -9.36 11.27 1.47
CA ARG A 343 -8.85 11.98 0.27
C ARG A 343 -7.40 12.45 0.48
N ILE A 344 -7.08 12.98 1.65
CA ILE A 344 -5.70 13.37 2.02
C ILE A 344 -4.75 12.17 1.96
N LEU A 345 -5.16 11.00 2.46
CA LEU A 345 -4.33 9.79 2.39
C LEU A 345 -4.08 9.37 0.93
N GLU A 346 -5.12 9.43 0.09
CA GLU A 346 -5.01 9.12 -1.33
C GLU A 346 -4.06 10.08 -2.07
N VAL A 347 -4.23 11.39 -1.88
CA VAL A 347 -3.37 12.42 -2.49
C VAL A 347 -1.94 12.30 -2.00
N ARG A 348 -1.71 12.06 -0.70
CA ARG A 348 -0.36 11.80 -0.15
C ARG A 348 0.27 10.56 -0.76
N GLY A 349 -0.51 9.50 -0.94
CA GLY A 349 -0.03 8.28 -1.59
C GLY A 349 0.36 8.50 -3.05
N ARG A 350 -0.44 9.27 -3.80
CA ARG A 350 -0.09 9.70 -5.16
C ARG A 350 1.20 10.53 -5.16
N LEU A 351 1.31 11.52 -4.28
CA LEU A 351 2.48 12.39 -4.16
C LEU A 351 3.77 11.61 -3.88
N GLN A 352 3.74 10.61 -3.00
CA GLN A 352 4.90 9.75 -2.69
C GLN A 352 5.34 8.87 -3.87
N ARG A 353 4.47 8.62 -4.85
CA ARG A 353 4.80 7.85 -6.06
C ARG A 353 5.38 8.75 -7.16
N THR A 354 5.10 10.05 -7.10
CA THR A 354 5.49 11.07 -8.09
C THR A 354 6.81 11.72 -7.66
N GLU A 355 7.94 11.05 -7.89
CA GLU A 355 9.29 11.53 -7.51
C GLU A 355 10.19 11.95 -8.71
N SER A 356 9.71 11.87 -9.97
CA SER A 356 10.52 12.17 -11.16
C SER A 356 10.51 13.65 -11.56
N GLU A 357 11.64 14.17 -12.07
CA GLU A 357 11.80 15.55 -12.58
C GLU A 357 10.81 15.87 -13.72
N GLU A 358 10.42 14.89 -14.53
CA GLU A 358 9.43 15.04 -15.61
C GLU A 358 7.99 15.22 -15.09
N GLN A 359 7.74 14.93 -13.80
CA GLN A 359 6.41 15.02 -13.18
C GLN A 359 6.28 16.24 -12.25
N GLY A 360 7.19 17.22 -12.36
CA GLY A 360 7.22 18.40 -11.49
C GLY A 360 5.90 19.19 -11.44
N GLU A 361 5.21 19.36 -12.57
CA GLU A 361 3.91 20.05 -12.61
C GLU A 361 2.80 19.25 -11.89
N LEU A 362 2.74 17.93 -12.12
CA LEU A 362 1.77 17.06 -11.45
C LEU A 362 2.04 17.02 -9.93
N HIS A 363 3.31 16.95 -9.52
CA HIS A 363 3.70 16.99 -8.12
C HIS A 363 3.25 18.31 -7.46
N GLN A 364 3.44 19.45 -8.13
CA GLN A 364 2.97 20.76 -7.63
C GLN A 364 1.44 20.82 -7.52
N GLN A 365 0.72 20.29 -8.50
CA GLN A 365 -0.75 20.21 -8.47
C GLN A 365 -1.26 19.36 -7.30
N LEU A 366 -0.71 18.16 -7.12
CA LEU A 366 -1.06 17.27 -6.00
C LEU A 366 -0.71 17.90 -4.64
N PHE A 367 0.39 18.63 -4.56
CA PHE A 367 0.76 19.34 -3.34
C PHE A 367 -0.21 20.48 -3.01
N ALA A 368 -0.65 21.25 -4.02
CA ALA A 368 -1.66 22.29 -3.83
C ALA A 368 -3.01 21.69 -3.38
N GLU A 369 -3.48 20.63 -4.04
CA GLU A 369 -4.69 19.89 -3.66
C GLU A 369 -4.61 19.38 -2.21
N LEU A 370 -3.44 18.86 -1.80
CA LEU A 370 -3.22 18.41 -0.42
C LEU A 370 -3.38 19.55 0.59
N LEU A 371 -2.83 20.73 0.32
CA LEU A 371 -2.95 21.89 1.21
C LEU A 371 -4.39 22.39 1.32
N GLU A 372 -5.13 22.40 0.20
CA GLU A 372 -6.55 22.74 0.18
C GLU A 372 -7.37 21.77 1.02
N LEU A 373 -7.16 20.46 0.83
CA LEU A 373 -7.83 19.42 1.62
C LEU A 373 -7.47 19.49 3.11
N GLU A 374 -6.22 19.79 3.48
CA GLU A 374 -5.82 19.97 4.87
C GLU A 374 -6.50 21.19 5.52
N THR A 375 -6.59 22.29 4.78
CA THR A 375 -7.28 23.51 5.23
C THR A 375 -8.77 23.26 5.40
N TYR A 376 -9.39 22.60 4.42
CA TYR A 376 -10.79 22.17 4.47
C TYR A 376 -11.07 21.23 5.65
N ARG A 377 -10.21 20.22 5.88
CA ARG A 377 -10.36 19.33 7.04
C ARG A 377 -10.28 20.08 8.37
N ARG A 378 -9.38 21.07 8.47
CA ARG A 378 -9.23 21.88 9.68
C ARG A 378 -10.47 22.76 9.94
N SER A 379 -11.08 23.34 8.90
CA SER A 379 -12.33 24.10 9.07
C SER A 379 -13.50 23.21 9.50
N LEU A 380 -13.59 21.99 8.95
CA LEU A 380 -14.58 20.99 9.36
C LEU A 380 -14.41 20.56 10.82
N GLN A 381 -13.17 20.43 11.31
CA GLN A 381 -12.89 20.13 12.72
C GLN A 381 -13.37 21.24 13.66
N ALA A 382 -13.13 22.50 13.32
CA ALA A 382 -13.62 23.64 14.09
C ALA A 382 -15.16 23.68 14.12
N ALA A 383 -15.80 23.45 12.97
CA ALA A 383 -17.25 23.40 12.85
C ALA A 383 -17.87 22.22 13.61
N ALA A 384 -17.24 21.03 13.59
CA ALA A 384 -17.68 19.86 14.35
C ALA A 384 -17.59 20.08 15.87
N LEU A 385 -16.66 20.92 16.34
CA LEU A 385 -16.53 21.34 17.73
C LEU A 385 -17.52 22.47 18.13
N GLY A 386 -18.29 22.99 17.17
CA GLY A 386 -19.24 24.07 17.41
C GLY A 386 -18.60 25.47 17.53
N GLU A 387 -17.33 25.60 17.15
CA GLU A 387 -16.68 26.90 17.00
C GLU A 387 -17.18 27.53 15.69
N ARG A 388 -17.84 28.68 15.77
CA ARG A 388 -18.18 29.46 14.57
C ARG A 388 -16.88 29.95 13.91
N PRO A 389 -16.80 29.97 12.57
CA PRO A 389 -15.65 30.53 11.85
C PRO A 389 -15.33 31.97 12.24
#